data_AF-A0A1Y4EKJ6-F1
#
_entry.id   AF-A0A1Y4EKJ6-F1
#
_cell.length_a   1.000
_cell.length_b   1.000
_cell.length_c   1.000
_cell.angle_alpha   90.00
_cell.angle_beta   90.00
_cell.angle_gamma   90.00
#
_symmetry.space_group_name_H-M   'P 1'
#
loop_
_entity.id
_entity.type
_entity.pdbx_description
1 polymer ?
#
loop_
_entity_poly.entity_id
_entity_poly.type
_entity_poly.pdbx_seq_one_letter_code
_entity_poly.pdbx_strand_id
1 'polypeptide(L)'
;MCGDMMTLNLQRVNACSPYVLQESSRPLLYEFITDYGIDYTIGFALSDLLPGVECYEFVIINSNNRKSLRDYKLRETVYALIYEFFSQPDAVMIYLCDTSDGKQEVRQRLFASWFYSADRKYSFNYLSSMITDDEGVENIVALLFRIDHPRAVQISGEFARAVQLFHEKPE
;
A
#
# COMPACT_ATOMS: atom_id res chain seq x y z
N MET A 1 -24.83 7.78 -1.67
CA MET A 1 -24.44 8.38 -0.38
C MET A 1 -23.00 8.80 -0.54
N CYS A 2 -22.67 10.07 -0.28
CA CYS A 2 -21.29 10.52 -0.28
C CYS A 2 -20.64 9.83 0.93
N GLY A 3 -19.76 8.85 0.70
CA GLY A 3 -19.01 8.21 1.77
C GLY A 3 -18.12 9.23 2.45
N ASP A 4 -17.91 9.10 3.76
CA ASP A 4 -16.95 9.93 4.47
C ASP A 4 -15.58 9.71 3.83
N MET A 5 -14.96 10.80 3.37
CA MET A 5 -13.67 10.78 2.70
C MET A 5 -12.61 10.21 3.66
N MET A 6 -11.81 9.26 3.19
CA MET A 6 -10.70 8.68 3.95
C MET A 6 -9.80 9.76 4.55
N THR A 7 -9.61 9.70 5.86
CA THR A 7 -8.78 10.65 6.62
C THR A 7 -7.95 9.89 7.65
N LEU A 8 -6.68 10.30 7.82
CA LEU A 8 -5.76 9.72 8.79
C LEU A 8 -5.42 10.74 9.88
N ASN A 9 -5.31 10.28 11.13
CA ASN A 9 -4.85 11.14 12.20
C ASN A 9 -3.32 11.18 12.27
N LEU A 10 -2.72 12.19 11.64
CA LEU A 10 -1.27 12.34 11.57
C LEU A 10 -0.60 12.48 12.95
N GLN A 11 -1.30 13.01 13.96
CA GLN A 11 -0.77 13.06 15.32
C GLN A 11 -0.62 11.65 15.92
N ARG A 12 -1.57 10.75 15.68
CA ARG A 12 -1.47 9.34 16.10
C ARG A 12 -0.34 8.62 15.36
N VAL A 13 -0.23 8.84 14.05
CA VAL A 13 0.87 8.28 13.25
C VAL A 13 2.22 8.72 13.82
N ASN A 14 2.42 10.03 14.01
CA ASN A 14 3.69 10.58 14.52
C ASN A 14 3.98 10.17 15.97
N ALA A 15 2.97 9.87 16.79
CA ALA A 15 3.18 9.32 18.14
C ALA A 15 3.71 7.88 18.13
N CYS A 16 3.50 7.13 17.04
CA CYS A 16 3.93 5.75 16.88
C CYS A 16 5.07 5.57 15.86
N SER A 17 5.51 6.64 15.21
CA SER A 17 6.49 6.60 14.12
C SER A 17 7.86 7.15 14.58
N PRO A 18 8.97 6.48 14.24
CA PRO A 18 10.31 7.02 14.50
C PRO A 18 10.66 8.24 13.65
N TYR A 19 10.11 8.35 12.44
CA TYR A 19 10.24 9.55 11.61
C TYR A 19 8.96 10.39 11.71
N VAL A 20 9.12 11.71 11.71
CA VAL A 20 7.97 12.62 11.76
C VAL A 20 7.47 12.84 10.33
N LEU A 21 6.26 12.37 10.06
CA LEU A 21 5.57 12.60 8.80
C LEU A 21 4.92 13.98 8.80
N GLN A 22 4.99 14.63 7.65
CA GLN A 22 4.25 15.85 7.32
C GLN A 22 3.32 15.57 6.16
N GLU A 23 2.13 16.16 6.16
CA GLU A 23 1.22 16.04 5.01
C GLU A 23 1.80 16.80 3.82
N SER A 24 1.77 16.17 2.65
CA SER A 24 2.20 16.80 1.40
C SER A 24 1.11 17.75 0.88
N SER A 25 1.36 18.39 -0.27
CA SER A 25 0.32 19.16 -0.98
C SER A 25 -0.84 18.30 -1.51
N ARG A 26 -0.67 16.97 -1.58
CA ARG A 26 -1.68 16.02 -2.03
C ARG A 26 -2.25 15.27 -0.82
N PRO A 27 -3.58 15.10 -0.74
CA PRO A 27 -4.22 14.42 0.37
C PRO A 27 -3.73 12.97 0.46
N LEU A 28 -3.63 12.46 1.68
CA LEU A 28 -3.19 11.10 2.00
C LEU A 28 -1.77 10.74 1.54
N LEU A 29 -0.98 11.70 1.08
CA LEU A 29 0.45 11.56 0.85
C LEU A 29 1.23 12.35 1.89
N TYR A 30 2.28 11.74 2.41
CA TYR A 30 3.07 12.24 3.52
C TYR A 30 4.55 12.18 3.21
N GLU A 31 5.27 13.17 3.68
CA GLU A 31 6.70 13.36 3.42
C GLU A 31 7.49 13.32 4.73
N PHE A 32 8.68 12.73 4.67
CA PHE A 32 9.65 12.76 5.75
C PHE A 32 11.06 12.48 5.22
N ILE A 33 12.05 12.89 6.01
CA ILE A 33 13.47 12.67 5.72
C ILE A 33 14.02 11.68 6.73
N THR A 34 14.68 10.62 6.25
CA THR A 34 15.33 9.64 7.12
C THR A 34 16.63 10.17 7.73
N ASP A 35 17.16 9.48 8.75
CA ASP A 35 18.49 9.79 9.32
C ASP A 35 19.63 9.68 8.28
N TYR A 36 19.37 8.96 7.18
CA TYR A 36 20.29 8.79 6.06
C TYR A 36 20.14 9.87 4.96
N GLY A 37 19.27 10.86 5.18
CA GLY A 37 18.98 11.93 4.23
C GLY A 37 18.26 11.46 2.97
N ILE A 38 17.48 10.37 3.06
CA ILE A 38 16.59 9.91 1.98
C ILE A 38 15.23 10.57 2.19
N ASP A 39 14.73 11.25 1.14
CA ASP A 39 13.40 11.86 1.13
C ASP A 39 12.38 10.84 0.66
N TYR A 40 11.44 10.50 1.53
CA TYR A 40 10.35 9.61 1.19
C TYR A 40 9.04 10.38 1.10
N THR A 41 8.28 10.08 0.04
CA THR A 41 6.85 10.34 -0.03
C THR A 41 6.13 9.00 0.07
N ILE A 42 5.27 8.84 1.08
CA ILE A 42 4.48 7.62 1.29
C ILE A 42 3.01 7.95 1.47
N GLY A 43 2.11 7.04 1.11
CA GLY A 43 0.70 7.28 1.36
C GLY A 43 -0.22 6.38 0.56
N PHE A 44 -1.43 6.87 0.33
CA PHE A 44 -2.54 6.10 -0.21
C PHE A 44 -3.22 6.88 -1.34
N ALA A 45 -3.05 6.42 -2.57
CA ALA A 45 -3.71 6.99 -3.74
C ALA A 45 -5.00 6.22 -4.03
N LEU A 46 -6.10 6.90 -4.33
CA LEU A 46 -7.34 6.23 -4.72
C LEU A 46 -7.10 5.40 -5.99
N SER A 47 -7.62 4.16 -6.01
CA SER A 47 -7.46 3.23 -7.11
C SER A 47 -8.83 2.78 -7.64
N ASP A 48 -8.95 2.75 -8.96
CA ASP A 48 -10.14 2.25 -9.68
C ASP A 48 -10.04 0.73 -9.97
N LEU A 49 -9.04 0.04 -9.41
CA LEU A 49 -8.77 -1.36 -9.74
C LEU A 49 -9.91 -2.31 -9.35
N LEU A 50 -10.68 -1.97 -8.32
CA LEU A 50 -11.78 -2.78 -7.80
C LEU A 50 -13.12 -2.05 -7.99
N PRO A 51 -13.82 -2.24 -9.12
CA PRO A 51 -15.09 -1.56 -9.36
C PRO A 51 -16.10 -1.74 -8.23
N GLY A 52 -16.66 -0.62 -7.73
CA GLY A 52 -17.64 -0.64 -6.64
C GLY A 52 -17.04 -0.87 -5.24
N VAL A 53 -15.72 -0.96 -5.13
CA VAL A 53 -14.98 -1.00 -3.87
C VAL A 53 -14.07 0.23 -3.84
N GLU A 54 -14.25 1.08 -2.83
CA GLU A 54 -13.28 2.16 -2.58
C GLU A 54 -12.00 1.52 -2.05
N CYS A 55 -10.92 1.63 -2.82
CA CYS A 55 -9.63 1.03 -2.49
C CYS A 55 -8.49 2.00 -2.79
N TYR A 56 -7.39 1.83 -2.08
CA TYR A 56 -6.25 2.73 -2.16
C TYR A 56 -4.96 1.98 -2.46
N GLU A 57 -4.23 2.43 -3.46
CA GLU A 57 -2.87 1.98 -3.73
C GLU A 57 -1.92 2.58 -2.69
N PHE A 58 -1.17 1.71 -2.01
CA PHE A 58 -0.10 2.11 -1.11
C PHE A 58 1.14 2.48 -1.92
N VAL A 59 1.53 3.75 -1.82
CA VAL A 59 2.63 4.34 -2.58
C VAL A 59 3.81 4.58 -1.65
N ILE A 60 5.02 4.22 -2.12
CA ILE A 60 6.29 4.56 -1.49
C ILE A 60 7.29 5.03 -2.54
N ILE A 61 7.64 6.32 -2.48
CA ILE A 61 8.52 6.99 -3.43
C ILE A 61 9.76 7.48 -2.70
N ASN A 62 10.92 7.16 -3.24
CA ASN A 62 12.20 7.73 -2.83
C ASN A 62 12.50 8.94 -3.72
N SER A 63 12.09 10.12 -3.27
CA SER A 63 12.00 11.33 -4.09
C SER A 63 13.36 11.88 -4.51
N ASN A 64 14.43 11.56 -3.78
CA ASN A 64 15.79 11.99 -4.10
C ASN A 64 16.67 10.86 -4.68
N ASN A 65 16.09 9.70 -5.01
CA ASN A 65 16.74 8.56 -5.66
C ASN A 65 18.04 8.07 -4.99
N ARG A 66 18.20 8.35 -3.69
CA ARG A 66 19.35 7.84 -2.93
C ARG A 66 19.21 6.33 -2.73
N LYS A 67 20.33 5.63 -2.66
CA LYS A 67 20.31 4.16 -2.47
C LYS A 67 19.56 3.80 -1.18
N SER A 68 18.49 3.02 -1.31
CA SER A 68 17.74 2.48 -0.17
C SER A 68 18.65 1.61 0.69
N LEU A 69 18.65 1.88 2.00
CA LEU A 69 19.37 1.12 3.01
C LEU A 69 18.40 0.26 3.81
N ARG A 70 18.93 -0.72 4.54
CA ARG A 70 18.13 -1.48 5.50
C ARG A 70 17.86 -0.61 6.73
N ASP A 71 16.80 0.20 6.64
CA ASP A 71 16.38 1.12 7.68
C ASP A 71 15.18 0.55 8.44
N TYR A 72 15.39 0.19 9.71
CA TYR A 72 14.30 -0.31 10.54
C TYR A 72 13.33 0.81 10.94
N LYS A 73 13.79 2.06 11.08
CA LYS A 73 12.94 3.21 11.41
C LYS A 73 11.96 3.50 10.28
N LEU A 74 12.40 3.35 9.03
CA LEU A 74 11.54 3.43 7.85
C LEU A 74 10.42 2.38 7.92
N ARG A 75 10.76 1.14 8.25
CA ARG A 75 9.78 0.06 8.38
C ARG A 75 8.75 0.36 9.48
N GLU A 76 9.19 0.76 10.67
CA GLU A 76 8.26 1.11 11.77
C GLU A 76 7.40 2.33 11.43
N THR A 77 7.95 3.30 10.71
CA THR A 77 7.21 4.47 10.18
C THR A 77 6.10 4.03 9.23
N VAL A 78 6.40 3.12 8.31
CA VAL A 78 5.42 2.53 7.38
C VAL A 78 4.34 1.75 8.13
N TYR A 79 4.70 0.98 9.15
CA TYR A 79 3.71 0.28 9.99
C TYR A 79 2.78 1.24 10.71
N ALA A 80 3.29 2.31 11.31
CA ALA A 80 2.47 3.31 11.99
C ALA A 80 1.40 3.90 11.06
N LEU A 81 1.81 4.21 9.82
CA LEU A 81 0.90 4.76 8.81
C LEU A 81 -0.14 3.72 8.34
N ILE A 82 0.27 2.49 8.05
CA ILE A 82 -0.64 1.41 7.63
C ILE A 82 -1.63 1.05 8.74
N TYR A 83 -1.21 1.07 10.02
CA TYR A 83 -2.12 0.81 11.13
C TYR A 83 -3.14 1.93 11.34
N GLU A 84 -2.77 3.19 11.13
CA GLU A 84 -3.74 4.29 11.14
C GLU A 84 -4.72 4.16 9.98
N PHE A 85 -4.25 3.79 8.78
CA PHE A 85 -5.10 3.53 7.62
C PHE A 85 -6.17 2.47 7.94
N PHE A 86 -5.78 1.33 8.50
CA PHE A 86 -6.72 0.27 8.89
C PHE A 86 -7.46 0.53 10.22
N SER A 87 -7.26 1.68 10.86
CA SER A 87 -8.15 2.11 11.95
C SER A 87 -9.56 2.39 11.43
N GLN A 88 -9.67 2.74 10.14
CA GLN A 88 -10.93 2.86 9.42
C GLN A 88 -11.47 1.46 9.06
N PRO A 89 -12.69 1.08 9.49
CA PRO A 89 -13.20 -0.29 9.34
C PRO A 89 -13.40 -0.75 7.90
N ASP A 90 -13.62 0.16 6.97
CA ASP A 90 -13.91 -0.08 5.56
C ASP A 90 -12.70 0.11 4.63
N ALA A 91 -11.52 0.33 5.20
CA ALA A 91 -10.30 0.57 4.46
C ALA A 91 -9.83 -0.68 3.70
N VAL A 92 -9.56 -0.49 2.41
CA VAL A 92 -9.02 -1.51 1.49
C VAL A 92 -7.75 -0.97 0.84
N MET A 93 -6.65 -1.69 0.98
CA MET A 93 -5.35 -1.31 0.47
C MET A 93 -4.89 -2.28 -0.62
N ILE A 94 -4.35 -1.74 -1.70
CA ILE A 94 -3.66 -2.49 -2.74
C ILE A 94 -2.19 -2.09 -2.70
N TYR A 95 -1.31 -3.05 -2.92
CA TYR A 95 0.10 -2.80 -3.12
C TYR A 95 0.52 -3.37 -4.47
N LEU A 96 0.94 -2.47 -5.36
CA LEU A 96 1.53 -2.77 -6.65
C LEU A 96 2.84 -2.01 -6.75
N CYS A 97 3.87 -2.63 -7.32
CA CYS A 97 5.16 -1.99 -7.50
C CYS A 97 5.28 -1.48 -8.92
N ASP A 98 5.78 -0.26 -9.10
CA ASP A 98 6.27 0.23 -10.38
C ASP A 98 7.32 -0.74 -10.96
N THR A 99 7.25 -1.02 -12.26
CA THR A 99 8.16 -1.90 -13.02
C THR A 99 9.32 -1.17 -13.69
N SER A 100 9.31 0.16 -13.70
CA SER A 100 10.21 1.00 -14.50
C SER A 100 11.71 0.73 -14.32
N ASP A 101 12.13 0.17 -13.17
CA ASP A 101 13.54 -0.13 -12.85
C ASP A 101 13.87 -1.63 -12.73
N GLY A 102 12.92 -2.53 -13.03
CA GLY A 102 13.10 -3.98 -12.97
C GLY A 102 13.30 -4.58 -11.56
N LYS A 103 13.00 -3.82 -10.49
CA LYS A 103 13.15 -4.27 -9.09
C LYS A 103 11.83 -4.56 -8.37
N GLN A 104 10.74 -4.72 -9.12
CA GLN A 104 9.40 -4.95 -8.59
C GLN A 104 9.34 -6.17 -7.67
N GLU A 105 9.99 -7.28 -8.04
CA GLU A 105 10.04 -8.48 -7.20
C GLU A 105 10.75 -8.24 -5.86
N VAL A 106 11.85 -7.48 -5.88
CA VAL A 106 12.62 -7.18 -4.66
C VAL A 106 11.76 -6.34 -3.72
N ARG A 107 11.05 -5.34 -4.25
CA ARG A 107 10.15 -4.49 -3.48
C ARG A 107 8.97 -5.28 -2.90
N GLN A 108 8.36 -6.17 -3.68
CA GLN A 108 7.30 -7.05 -3.18
C GLN A 108 7.77 -8.02 -2.12
N ARG A 109 8.94 -8.66 -2.29
CA ARG A 109 9.52 -9.52 -1.25
C ARG A 109 9.78 -8.73 0.04
N LEU A 110 10.25 -7.49 -0.09
CA LEU A 110 10.47 -6.61 1.06
C LEU A 110 9.15 -6.27 1.76
N PHE A 111 8.13 -5.86 1.00
CA PHE A 111 6.82 -5.53 1.56
C PHE A 111 6.14 -6.75 2.20
N ALA A 112 6.16 -7.91 1.54
CA ALA A 112 5.65 -9.16 2.11
C ALA A 112 6.40 -9.52 3.40
N SER A 113 7.74 -9.39 3.40
CA SER A 113 8.54 -9.60 4.61
C SER A 113 8.15 -8.64 5.74
N TRP A 114 7.89 -7.37 5.43
CA TRP A 114 7.36 -6.41 6.39
C TRP A 114 5.98 -6.84 6.90
N PHE A 115 5.05 -7.22 6.03
CA PHE A 115 3.72 -7.69 6.44
C PHE A 115 3.80 -8.91 7.38
N TYR A 116 4.55 -9.95 7.04
CA TYR A 116 4.65 -11.16 7.86
C TYR A 116 5.40 -10.95 9.18
N SER A 117 6.26 -9.92 9.25
CA SER A 117 6.95 -9.53 10.47
C SER A 117 6.11 -8.64 11.38
N ALA A 118 4.99 -8.10 10.90
CA ALA A 118 4.16 -7.18 11.65
C ALA A 118 3.41 -7.90 12.80
N ASP A 119 3.31 -7.24 13.96
CA ASP A 119 2.61 -7.77 15.14
C ASP A 119 1.13 -8.02 14.87
N ARG A 120 0.49 -7.14 14.08
CA ARG A 120 -0.94 -7.18 13.80
C ARG A 120 -1.31 -7.98 12.55
N LYS A 121 -0.40 -8.74 11.95
CA LYS A 121 -0.62 -9.43 10.66
C LYS A 121 -1.92 -10.26 10.60
N TYR A 122 -2.30 -10.90 11.71
CA TYR A 122 -3.50 -11.75 11.79
C TYR A 122 -4.81 -10.96 11.82
N SER A 123 -4.75 -9.62 11.91
CA SER A 123 -5.90 -8.73 11.84
C SER A 123 -6.30 -8.42 10.40
N PHE A 124 -5.49 -8.85 9.42
CA PHE A 124 -5.66 -8.52 8.02
C PHE A 124 -5.69 -9.77 7.15
N ASN A 125 -6.58 -9.76 6.15
CA ASN A 125 -6.44 -10.61 4.99
C ASN A 125 -5.29 -10.09 4.13
N TYR A 126 -4.51 -11.01 3.56
CA TYR A 126 -3.47 -10.73 2.58
C TYR A 126 -3.69 -11.67 1.41
N LEU A 127 -4.15 -11.14 0.28
CA LEU A 127 -4.30 -11.87 -0.97
C LEU A 127 -3.26 -11.33 -1.95
N SER A 128 -2.59 -12.18 -2.71
CA SER A 128 -1.65 -11.73 -3.73
C SER A 128 -1.74 -12.61 -4.97
N SER A 129 -1.60 -12.00 -6.15
CA SER A 129 -1.52 -12.71 -7.42
C SER A 129 -0.44 -12.11 -8.30
N MET A 130 0.17 -12.94 -9.15
CA MET A 130 0.86 -12.42 -10.32
C MET A 130 -0.16 -11.86 -11.31
N ILE A 131 0.24 -10.79 -12.00
CA ILE A 131 -0.44 -10.16 -13.12
C ILE A 131 0.61 -9.84 -14.17
N THR A 132 0.22 -9.78 -15.44
CA THR A 132 1.09 -9.37 -16.54
C THR A 132 0.55 -8.05 -17.08
N ASP A 133 1.41 -7.04 -17.23
CA ASP A 133 1.00 -5.79 -17.85
C ASP A 133 0.98 -5.88 -19.40
N ASP A 134 0.53 -4.81 -20.04
CA ASP A 134 0.42 -4.73 -21.51
C ASP A 134 1.78 -4.88 -22.23
N GLU A 135 2.89 -4.68 -21.52
CA GLU A 135 4.26 -4.85 -22.03
C GLU A 135 4.78 -6.28 -21.83
N GLY A 136 4.00 -7.17 -21.22
CA GLY A 136 4.37 -8.56 -20.95
C GLY A 136 5.22 -8.73 -19.69
N VAL A 137 5.31 -7.72 -18.82
CA VAL A 137 6.11 -7.76 -17.59
C VAL A 137 5.28 -8.35 -16.46
N GLU A 138 5.82 -9.35 -15.78
CA GLU A 138 5.22 -9.95 -14.59
C GLU A 138 5.34 -9.01 -13.38
N ASN A 139 4.21 -8.85 -12.69
CA ASN A 139 4.02 -8.07 -11.49
C ASN A 139 3.29 -8.90 -10.44
N ILE A 140 3.41 -8.53 -9.16
CA ILE A 140 2.56 -9.06 -8.10
C ILE A 140 1.74 -7.90 -7.55
N VAL A 141 0.43 -8.06 -7.58
CA VAL A 141 -0.50 -7.21 -6.87
C VAL A 141 -0.88 -7.89 -5.57
N ALA A 142 -0.83 -7.16 -4.47
CA ALA A 142 -1.30 -7.60 -3.17
C ALA A 142 -2.50 -6.76 -2.73
N LEU A 143 -3.50 -7.42 -2.16
CA LEU A 143 -4.70 -6.83 -1.59
C LEU A 143 -4.72 -7.11 -0.09
N LEU A 144 -4.93 -6.05 0.69
CA LEU A 144 -5.00 -6.09 2.14
C LEU A 144 -6.25 -5.37 2.63
N PHE A 145 -6.97 -6.02 3.54
CA PHE A 145 -8.13 -5.46 4.23
C PHE A 145 -8.33 -6.20 5.55
N ARG A 146 -9.09 -5.62 6.49
CA ARG A 146 -9.30 -6.24 7.80
C ARG A 146 -10.06 -7.56 7.70
N ILE A 147 -9.79 -8.48 8.63
CA ILE A 147 -10.51 -9.76 8.69
C ILE A 147 -12.00 -9.61 8.99
N ASP A 148 -12.38 -8.54 9.68
CA ASP A 148 -13.75 -8.21 10.07
C ASP A 148 -14.43 -7.25 9.09
N HIS A 149 -13.84 -7.02 7.91
CA HIS A 149 -14.38 -6.09 6.93
C HIS A 149 -15.78 -6.56 6.43
N PRO A 150 -16.83 -5.72 6.48
CA PRO A 150 -18.22 -6.14 6.22
C PRO A 150 -18.46 -6.62 4.79
N ARG A 151 -17.62 -6.18 3.85
CA ARG A 151 -17.69 -6.53 2.42
C ARG A 151 -16.58 -7.52 1.96
N ALA A 152 -16.02 -8.31 2.87
CA ALA A 152 -14.88 -9.21 2.58
C ALA A 152 -15.10 -10.12 1.34
N VAL A 153 -16.30 -10.67 1.16
CA VAL A 153 -16.65 -11.52 0.01
C VAL A 153 -16.64 -10.74 -1.29
N GLN A 154 -17.21 -9.53 -1.30
CA GLN A 154 -17.22 -8.65 -2.48
C GLN A 154 -15.79 -8.26 -2.86
N ILE A 155 -14.99 -7.80 -1.91
CA ILE A 155 -13.61 -7.35 -2.14
C ILE A 155 -12.77 -8.49 -2.75
N SER A 156 -12.83 -9.67 -2.15
CA SER A 156 -12.10 -10.85 -2.66
C SER A 156 -12.56 -11.23 -4.08
N GLY A 157 -13.87 -11.12 -4.35
CA GLY A 157 -14.46 -11.38 -5.66
C GLY A 157 -14.03 -10.39 -6.74
N GLU A 158 -14.06 -9.09 -6.44
CA GLU A 158 -13.60 -8.06 -7.39
C GLU A 158 -12.10 -8.19 -7.65
N PHE A 159 -11.30 -8.50 -6.62
CA PHE A 159 -9.87 -8.72 -6.81
C PHE A 159 -9.56 -9.90 -7.71
N ALA A 160 -10.28 -11.02 -7.54
CA ALA A 160 -10.14 -12.17 -8.43
C ALA A 160 -10.49 -11.83 -9.89
N ARG A 161 -11.52 -11.00 -10.11
CA ARG A 161 -11.88 -10.53 -11.47
C ARG A 161 -10.84 -9.58 -12.04
N ALA A 162 -10.35 -8.63 -11.25
CA ALA A 162 -9.32 -7.69 -11.68
C ALA A 162 -8.04 -8.43 -12.12
N VAL A 163 -7.62 -9.44 -11.35
CA VAL A 163 -6.49 -10.32 -11.71
C VAL A 163 -6.74 -11.09 -13.00
N GLN A 164 -7.96 -11.58 -13.24
CA GLN A 164 -8.30 -12.27 -14.50
C GLN A 164 -8.19 -11.34 -15.71
N LEU A 165 -8.68 -10.10 -15.59
CA LEU A 165 -8.63 -9.11 -16.67
C LEU A 165 -7.19 -8.79 -17.10
N PHE A 166 -6.23 -8.78 -16.17
CA PHE A 166 -4.81 -8.61 -16.54
C PHE A 166 -4.20 -9.82 -17.26
N HIS A 167 -4.77 -11.02 -17.13
CA HIS A 167 -4.30 -12.19 -17.86
C HIS A 167 -4.94 -12.31 -19.26
N GLU A 168 -6.09 -11.68 -19.47
CA GLU A 168 -6.75 -11.60 -20.77
C GLU A 168 -6.06 -10.52 -21.60
N LYS A 169 -5.19 -10.90 -22.53
CA LYS A 169 -4.61 -9.95 -23.51
C LYS A 169 -5.74 -9.20 -24.22
N PRO A 170 -5.65 -7.88 -24.41
CA PRO A 170 -6.53 -7.19 -25.35
C PRO A 170 -6.39 -7.84 -26.73
N GLU A 171 -7.52 -8.17 -27.37
CA GLU A 171 -7.55 -8.63 -28.76
C GLU A 171 -6.95 -7.60 -29.74
#